data_AF-A0A660VBJ0-F1
#
_entry.id   AF-A0A660VBJ0-F1
#
_cell.length_a   1.000
_cell.length_b   1.000
_cell.length_c   1.000
_cell.angle_alpha   90.00
_cell.angle_beta   90.00
_cell.angle_gamma   90.00
#
_symmetry.space_group_name_H-M   'P 1'
#
loop_
_entity.id
_entity.type
_entity.pdbx_description
1 polymer ?
#
loop_
_entity_poly.entity_id
_entity_poly.type
_entity_poly.pdbx_seq_one_letter_code
_entity_poly.pdbx_strand_id
1 'polypeptide(L)'
;MRDTVHVFIGLDDQERKVVDSPPFQRLRHIHQLATTYLVYPGATHTRFEHSLGVMELATRMFDTITAPYNLTDEIRQRMSEITDERRKQYWRSVLRMAALCHDLGHLPFSHAAEKELLPEGWSHERIGVELINSEKMKEVWEYQKPPLKPQDIAKLAVGPEKMPEEEFSDWETLLSEIIVGDTFGADRMDYLLRDSYHAGVVYGKFDHHRLIDNLRILREPEGDHFTLGVDEGGLHCCEALLLARYFMYSQVYFHPVRRIYDIHLK
;
A
#
# COMPACT_ATOMS: atom_id res chain seq x y z
N MET A 1 13.92 6.12 -9.88
CA MET A 1 13.00 6.31 -11.02
C MET A 1 12.30 7.66 -10.86
N ARG A 2 12.01 8.40 -11.93
CA ARG A 2 11.23 9.66 -11.81
C ARG A 2 9.75 9.32 -11.71
N ASP A 3 9.06 9.91 -10.76
CA ASP A 3 7.62 9.72 -10.51
C ASP A 3 6.90 11.07 -10.54
N THR A 4 5.64 11.08 -10.99
CA THR A 4 4.87 12.32 -11.16
C THR A 4 4.36 12.91 -9.83
N VAL A 5 4.18 12.07 -8.81
CA VAL A 5 3.67 12.47 -7.49
C VAL A 5 4.82 12.68 -6.50
N HIS A 6 5.73 11.71 -6.42
CA HIS A 6 6.80 11.65 -5.42
C HIS A 6 8.14 12.18 -5.91
N VAL A 7 8.19 12.70 -7.15
CA VAL A 7 9.38 13.24 -7.83
C VAL A 7 10.43 12.18 -8.17
N PHE A 8 10.99 11.51 -7.16
CA PHE A 8 11.95 10.42 -7.31
C PHE A 8 11.63 9.28 -6.35
N ILE A 9 11.63 8.06 -6.88
CA ILE A 9 11.49 6.82 -6.10
C ILE A 9 12.81 6.06 -6.16
N GLY A 10 13.38 5.78 -4.99
CA GLY A 10 14.62 5.01 -4.85
C GLY A 10 14.36 3.51 -4.95
N LEU A 11 15.12 2.83 -5.82
CA LEU A 11 15.08 1.38 -5.98
C LEU A 11 16.50 0.81 -5.91
N ASP A 12 16.72 -0.11 -4.99
CA ASP A 12 17.94 -0.91 -4.91
C ASP A 12 17.89 -2.11 -5.88
N ASP A 13 18.97 -2.90 -5.93
CA ASP A 13 19.07 -4.04 -6.84
C ASP A 13 18.09 -5.17 -6.50
N GLN A 14 17.70 -5.29 -5.23
CA GLN A 14 16.79 -6.31 -4.74
C GLN A 14 15.34 -5.99 -5.13
N GLU A 15 14.94 -4.73 -5.01
CA GLU A 15 13.61 -4.24 -5.39
C GLU A 15 13.45 -4.24 -6.90
N ARG A 16 14.53 -3.94 -7.65
CA ARG A 16 14.53 -4.07 -9.11
C ARG A 16 14.20 -5.48 -9.56
N LYS A 17 14.60 -6.53 -8.83
CA LYS A 17 14.21 -7.92 -9.18
C LYS A 17 12.71 -8.16 -9.08
N VAL A 18 12.04 -7.57 -8.09
CA VAL A 18 10.57 -7.62 -8.02
C VAL A 18 9.97 -6.81 -9.16
N VAL A 19 10.46 -5.58 -9.38
CA VAL A 19 9.93 -4.68 -10.42
C VAL A 19 10.07 -5.29 -11.81
N ASP A 20 11.18 -5.95 -12.12
CA ASP A 20 11.46 -6.56 -13.41
C ASP A 20 10.81 -7.96 -13.57
N SER A 21 10.13 -8.46 -12.54
CA SER A 21 9.43 -9.74 -12.61
C SER A 21 8.21 -9.67 -13.55
N PRO A 22 7.85 -10.77 -14.24
CA PRO A 22 6.66 -10.80 -15.07
C PRO A 22 5.35 -10.44 -14.34
N PRO A 23 5.09 -10.92 -13.10
CA PRO A 23 3.90 -10.53 -12.36
C PRO A 23 3.79 -9.02 -12.14
N PHE A 24 4.89 -8.34 -11.80
CA PHE A 24 4.90 -6.90 -11.55
C PHE A 24 4.83 -6.09 -12.84
N GLN A 25 5.56 -6.47 -13.90
CA GLN A 25 5.50 -5.78 -15.20
C GLN A 25 4.09 -5.82 -15.81
N ARG A 26 3.29 -6.85 -15.51
CA ARG A 26 1.88 -6.93 -15.91
C ARG A 26 1.06 -5.71 -15.46
N LEU A 27 1.40 -5.11 -14.31
CA LEU A 27 0.68 -3.97 -13.75
C LEU A 27 0.72 -2.73 -14.67
N ARG A 28 1.67 -2.65 -15.62
CA ARG A 28 1.72 -1.61 -16.66
C ARG A 28 0.54 -1.61 -17.61
N HIS A 29 -0.25 -2.69 -17.61
CA HIS A 29 -1.39 -2.88 -18.49
C HIS A 29 -2.72 -2.85 -17.71
N ILE A 30 -2.68 -2.51 -16.42
CA ILE A 30 -3.85 -2.47 -15.56
C ILE A 30 -4.06 -1.04 -15.09
N HIS A 31 -5.07 -0.36 -15.65
CA HIS A 31 -5.43 0.98 -15.22
C HIS A 31 -5.87 0.99 -13.75
N GLN A 32 -5.34 1.94 -12.98
CA GLN A 32 -5.69 2.14 -11.57
C GLN A 32 -7.21 2.28 -11.41
N LEU A 33 -7.80 3.14 -12.25
CA LEU A 33 -9.20 3.53 -12.16
C LEU A 33 -10.11 2.86 -13.21
N ALA A 34 -9.72 1.69 -13.71
CA ALA A 34 -10.51 0.91 -14.69
C ALA A 34 -10.94 1.75 -15.91
N THR A 35 -12.24 2.00 -16.09
CA THR A 35 -12.84 2.73 -17.22
C THR A 35 -12.87 4.25 -17.03
N THR A 36 -12.36 4.76 -15.90
CA THR A 36 -12.46 6.19 -15.57
C THR A 36 -11.81 7.09 -16.63
N TYR A 37 -10.82 6.60 -17.38
CA TYR A 37 -10.23 7.33 -18.51
C TYR A 37 -11.24 7.69 -19.63
N LEU A 38 -12.38 7.00 -19.72
CA LEU A 38 -13.46 7.32 -20.66
C LEU A 38 -14.26 8.58 -20.26
N VAL A 39 -14.10 9.04 -19.01
CA VAL A 39 -14.72 10.27 -18.49
C VAL A 39 -13.65 11.33 -18.18
N TYR A 40 -12.50 10.90 -17.64
CA TYR A 40 -11.35 11.74 -17.31
C TYR A 40 -10.16 11.31 -18.18
N PRO A 41 -9.95 11.88 -19.39
CA PRO A 41 -8.97 11.37 -20.34
C PRO A 41 -7.52 11.31 -19.85
N GLY A 42 -7.17 12.06 -18.79
CA GLY A 42 -5.86 12.00 -18.15
C GLY A 42 -5.67 10.84 -17.16
N ALA A 43 -6.75 10.17 -16.73
CA ALA A 43 -6.74 9.07 -15.76
C ALA A 43 -6.30 7.73 -16.37
N THR A 44 -5.18 7.75 -17.09
CA THR A 44 -4.61 6.59 -17.80
C THR A 44 -3.52 5.88 -17.01
N HIS A 45 -3.20 6.37 -15.81
CA HIS A 45 -2.18 5.77 -14.95
C HIS A 45 -2.55 4.34 -14.55
N THR A 46 -1.51 3.58 -14.24
CA THR A 46 -1.57 2.14 -14.03
C THR A 46 -1.16 1.77 -12.61
N ARG A 47 -1.48 0.54 -12.22
CA ARG A 47 -1.09 -0.01 -10.92
C ARG A 47 0.43 -0.07 -10.74
N PHE A 48 1.18 -0.12 -11.83
CA PHE A 48 2.65 -0.18 -11.78
C PHE A 48 3.26 1.04 -11.05
N GLU A 49 2.94 2.26 -11.49
CA GLU A 49 3.46 3.47 -10.86
C GLU A 49 2.86 3.73 -9.48
N HIS A 50 1.63 3.27 -9.25
CA HIS A 50 1.00 3.32 -7.93
C HIS A 50 1.75 2.43 -6.94
N SER A 51 2.00 1.15 -7.24
CA SER A 51 2.74 0.25 -6.34
C SER A 51 4.16 0.76 -6.02
N LEU A 52 4.83 1.41 -6.97
CA LEU A 52 6.11 2.08 -6.72
C LEU A 52 5.97 3.24 -5.70
N GLY A 53 4.92 4.04 -5.84
CA GLY A 53 4.64 5.14 -4.92
C GLY A 53 4.25 4.67 -3.52
N VAL A 54 3.47 3.58 -3.41
CA VAL A 54 3.14 2.94 -2.14
C VAL A 54 4.41 2.45 -1.43
N MET A 55 5.34 1.82 -2.14
CA MET A 55 6.63 1.43 -1.57
C MET A 55 7.42 2.63 -1.03
N GLU A 56 7.47 3.74 -1.76
CA GLU A 56 8.15 4.97 -1.30
C GLU A 56 7.49 5.54 -0.04
N LEU A 57 6.16 5.66 0.01
CA LEU A 57 5.45 6.19 1.17
C LEU A 57 5.55 5.26 2.38
N ALA A 58 5.34 3.95 2.20
CA ALA A 58 5.47 2.96 3.26
C ALA A 58 6.86 2.99 3.89
N THR A 59 7.89 3.23 3.08
CA THR A 59 9.27 3.37 3.56
C THR A 59 9.45 4.59 4.43
N ARG A 60 8.93 5.75 4.01
CA ARG A 60 8.98 6.98 4.81
C ARG A 60 8.23 6.81 6.13
N MET A 61 7.06 6.18 6.08
CA MET A 61 6.27 5.87 7.28
C MET A 61 7.05 4.98 8.24
N PHE A 62 7.63 3.88 7.75
CA PHE A 62 8.46 2.98 8.56
C PHE A 62 9.65 3.71 9.17
N ASP A 63 10.40 4.47 8.37
CA ASP A 63 11.58 5.19 8.83
C ASP A 63 11.21 6.23 9.90
N THR A 64 10.07 6.91 9.75
CA THR A 64 9.55 7.84 10.76
C THR A 64 9.16 7.14 12.05
N ILE A 65 8.29 6.13 12.00
CA ILE A 65 7.77 5.51 13.24
C ILE A 65 8.84 4.71 13.98
N THR A 66 9.87 4.24 13.28
CA THR A 66 11.00 3.50 13.87
C THR A 66 12.21 4.38 14.19
N ALA A 67 12.11 5.70 14.00
CA ALA A 67 13.17 6.64 14.32
C ALA A 67 13.40 6.66 15.84
N PRO A 68 14.66 6.65 16.34
CA PRO A 68 14.93 6.59 17.77
C PRO A 68 14.21 7.65 18.62
N TYR A 69 14.04 8.86 18.09
CA TYR A 69 13.37 9.96 18.79
C TYR A 69 11.84 9.83 18.82
N ASN A 70 11.24 8.93 18.02
CA ASN A 70 9.79 8.65 18.00
C ASN A 70 9.41 7.39 18.80
N LEU A 71 10.40 6.67 19.34
CA LEU A 71 10.18 5.43 20.10
C LEU A 71 10.11 5.70 21.60
N THR A 72 8.98 5.36 22.21
CA THR A 72 8.84 5.36 23.68
C THR A 72 9.61 4.20 24.31
N ASP A 73 9.91 4.31 25.61
CA ASP A 73 10.58 3.24 26.36
C ASP A 73 9.78 1.93 26.37
N GLU A 74 8.44 2.03 26.40
CA GLU A 74 7.55 0.87 26.33
C GLU A 74 7.71 0.12 25.00
N ILE A 75 7.69 0.85 23.87
CA ILE A 75 7.87 0.25 22.54
C ILE A 75 9.24 -0.40 22.43
N ARG A 76 10.29 0.26 22.94
CA ARG A 76 11.66 -0.29 22.92
C ARG A 76 11.77 -1.60 23.70
N GLN A 77 11.01 -1.75 24.78
CA GLN A 77 11.02 -2.96 25.60
C GLN A 77 10.19 -4.09 25.00
N ARG A 78 9.08 -3.77 24.32
CA ARG A 78 8.14 -4.77 23.79
C ARG A 78 8.40 -5.18 22.34
N MET A 79 9.03 -4.31 21.54
CA MET A 79 9.28 -4.55 20.10
C MET A 79 10.77 -4.77 19.82
N SER A 80 11.19 -6.02 19.99
CA SER A 80 12.54 -6.48 19.65
C SER A 80 12.90 -6.32 18.17
N GLU A 81 11.88 -6.26 17.31
CA GLU A 81 11.94 -6.08 15.87
C GLU A 81 12.52 -4.73 15.46
N ILE A 82 12.37 -3.71 16.31
CA ILE A 82 12.86 -2.35 16.06
C ILE A 82 14.22 -2.11 16.73
N THR A 83 14.47 -2.76 17.87
CA THR A 83 15.70 -2.54 18.65
C THR A 83 16.90 -3.35 18.16
N ASP A 84 16.66 -4.48 17.52
CA ASP A 84 17.70 -5.21 16.78
C ASP A 84 17.81 -4.67 15.34
N GLU A 85 18.93 -4.04 15.01
CA GLU A 85 19.17 -3.45 13.68
C GLU A 85 19.05 -4.45 12.52
N ARG A 86 19.40 -5.73 12.72
CA ARG A 86 19.25 -6.75 11.68
C ARG A 86 17.78 -7.09 11.45
N ARG A 87 17.00 -7.19 12.52
CA ARG A 87 15.55 -7.43 12.43
C ARG A 87 14.82 -6.22 11.84
N LYS A 88 15.22 -5.01 12.22
CA LYS A 88 14.70 -3.78 11.66
C LYS A 88 14.95 -3.70 10.15
N GLN A 89 16.18 -3.99 9.71
CA GLN A 89 16.52 -4.04 8.29
C GLN A 89 15.73 -5.11 7.54
N TYR A 90 15.59 -6.32 8.11
CA TYR A 90 14.77 -7.38 7.53
C TYR A 90 13.33 -6.91 7.30
N TRP A 91 12.67 -6.41 8.34
CA TRP A 91 11.27 -5.98 8.25
C TRP A 91 11.06 -4.77 7.36
N ARG A 92 12.03 -3.85 7.30
CA ARG A 92 12.01 -2.75 6.32
C ARG A 92 12.04 -3.28 4.89
N SER A 93 12.87 -4.30 4.60
CA SER A 93 12.90 -4.94 3.28
C SER A 93 11.61 -5.70 2.98
N VAL A 94 11.08 -6.47 3.94
CA VAL A 94 9.79 -7.15 3.77
C VAL A 94 8.67 -6.14 3.49
N LEU A 95 8.58 -5.04 4.25
CA LEU A 95 7.59 -4.00 4.03
C LEU A 95 7.68 -3.41 2.63
N ARG A 96 8.89 -3.12 2.15
CA ARG A 96 9.09 -2.57 0.80
C ARG A 96 8.67 -3.56 -0.29
N MET A 97 8.99 -4.85 -0.15
CA MET A 97 8.52 -5.87 -1.08
C MET A 97 7.00 -6.07 -1.00
N ALA A 98 6.42 -6.06 0.19
CA ALA A 98 4.99 -6.16 0.40
C ALA A 98 4.25 -4.97 -0.23
N ALA A 99 4.79 -3.76 -0.09
CA ALA A 99 4.23 -2.55 -0.68
C ALA A 99 4.29 -2.56 -2.23
N LEU A 100 5.35 -3.11 -2.82
CA LEU A 100 5.37 -3.39 -4.26
C LEU A 100 4.31 -4.45 -4.63
N CYS A 101 4.15 -5.46 -3.78
CA CYS A 101 3.34 -6.63 -4.09
C CYS A 101 1.84 -6.50 -3.77
N HIS A 102 1.41 -5.50 -3.00
CA HIS A 102 0.03 -5.38 -2.50
C HIS A 102 -1.04 -5.43 -3.60
N ASP A 103 -0.67 -4.90 -4.77
CA ASP A 103 -1.56 -4.75 -5.92
C ASP A 103 -1.36 -5.83 -7.00
N LEU A 104 -0.46 -6.80 -6.76
CA LEU A 104 -0.08 -7.80 -7.76
C LEU A 104 -1.23 -8.64 -8.26
N GLY A 105 -2.28 -8.84 -7.48
CA GLY A 105 -3.39 -9.71 -7.84
C GLY A 105 -4.52 -9.05 -8.61
N HIS A 106 -4.45 -7.73 -8.86
CA HIS A 106 -5.49 -7.07 -9.62
C HIS A 106 -5.59 -7.55 -11.07
N LEU A 107 -6.84 -7.50 -11.56
CA LEU A 107 -7.26 -7.90 -12.89
C LEU A 107 -7.45 -6.68 -13.80
N PRO A 108 -7.53 -6.87 -15.14
CA PRO A 108 -8.07 -5.85 -16.03
C PRO A 108 -9.42 -5.33 -15.51
N PHE A 109 -9.61 -4.01 -15.60
CA PHE A 109 -10.77 -3.30 -15.04
C PHE A 109 -10.93 -3.37 -13.50
N SER A 110 -9.93 -3.90 -12.79
CA SER A 110 -9.86 -3.87 -11.32
C SER A 110 -11.18 -4.36 -10.68
N HIS A 111 -11.67 -3.68 -9.63
CA HIS A 111 -12.91 -4.05 -8.93
C HIS A 111 -14.16 -4.08 -9.81
N ALA A 112 -14.18 -3.43 -10.98
CA ALA A 112 -15.37 -3.40 -11.83
C ALA A 112 -15.70 -4.80 -12.38
N ALA A 113 -14.67 -5.61 -12.66
CA ALA A 113 -14.83 -6.93 -13.25
C ALA A 113 -14.55 -8.08 -12.27
N GLU A 114 -14.05 -7.79 -11.07
CA GLU A 114 -13.63 -8.80 -10.09
C GLU A 114 -14.75 -9.80 -9.76
N LYS A 115 -15.95 -9.32 -9.43
CA LYS A 115 -17.09 -10.18 -9.08
C LYS A 115 -17.61 -11.04 -10.24
N GLU A 116 -17.47 -10.55 -11.48
CA GLU A 116 -18.02 -11.22 -12.66
C GLU A 116 -17.01 -12.19 -13.28
N LEU A 117 -15.71 -11.90 -13.16
CA LEU A 117 -14.64 -12.71 -13.75
C LEU A 117 -14.07 -13.76 -12.81
N LEU A 118 -14.13 -13.55 -11.49
CA LEU A 118 -13.54 -14.47 -10.54
C LEU A 118 -14.55 -15.51 -10.04
N PRO A 119 -14.13 -16.78 -9.89
CA PRO A 119 -14.94 -17.79 -9.23
C PRO A 119 -15.14 -17.47 -7.75
N GLU A 120 -16.16 -18.07 -7.14
CA GLU A 120 -16.47 -17.88 -5.73
C GLU A 120 -15.24 -18.19 -4.83
N GLY A 121 -15.01 -17.33 -3.84
CA GLY A 121 -13.87 -17.43 -2.93
C GLY A 121 -12.54 -16.94 -3.51
N TRP A 122 -12.52 -16.36 -4.72
CA TRP A 122 -11.36 -15.67 -5.27
C TRP A 122 -11.53 -14.16 -5.21
N SER A 123 -10.45 -13.49 -4.85
CA SER A 123 -10.31 -12.03 -4.83
C SER A 123 -8.94 -11.63 -5.34
N HIS A 124 -8.76 -10.36 -5.70
CA HIS A 124 -7.45 -9.84 -6.08
C HIS A 124 -6.41 -10.03 -4.95
N GLU A 125 -6.77 -9.92 -3.67
CA GLU A 125 -5.84 -10.16 -2.57
C GLU A 125 -5.36 -11.62 -2.56
N ARG A 126 -6.27 -12.58 -2.72
CA ARG A 126 -5.92 -14.01 -2.83
C ARG A 126 -5.02 -14.28 -4.03
N ILE A 127 -5.32 -13.70 -5.20
CA ILE A 127 -4.46 -13.82 -6.39
C ILE A 127 -3.07 -13.22 -6.11
N GLY A 128 -3.01 -12.11 -5.38
CA GLY A 128 -1.75 -11.50 -4.93
C GLY A 128 -0.92 -12.48 -4.13
N VAL A 129 -1.52 -13.15 -3.13
CA VAL A 129 -0.86 -14.19 -2.32
C VAL A 129 -0.36 -15.35 -3.20
N GLU A 130 -1.17 -15.85 -4.14
CA GLU A 130 -0.76 -16.93 -5.05
C GLU A 130 0.40 -16.50 -5.96
N LEU A 131 0.40 -15.25 -6.45
CA LEU A 131 1.48 -14.71 -7.27
C LEU A 131 2.77 -14.55 -6.47
N ILE A 132 2.70 -14.05 -5.24
CA ILE A 132 3.85 -13.94 -4.33
C ILE A 132 4.46 -15.33 -4.08
N ASN A 133 3.63 -16.37 -3.97
CA ASN A 133 4.08 -17.75 -3.75
C ASN A 133 4.39 -18.54 -5.03
N SER A 134 4.25 -17.91 -6.20
CA SER A 134 4.46 -18.59 -7.48
C SER A 134 5.93 -18.93 -7.74
N GLU A 135 6.19 -19.95 -8.56
CA GLU A 135 7.55 -20.35 -8.97
C GLU A 135 8.32 -19.20 -9.62
N LYS A 136 7.63 -18.26 -10.29
CA LYS A 136 8.24 -17.07 -10.89
C LYS A 136 8.76 -16.07 -9.88
N MET A 137 8.14 -15.99 -8.70
CA MET A 137 8.57 -15.10 -7.62
C MET A 137 9.57 -15.77 -6.68
N LYS A 138 9.63 -17.11 -6.66
CA LYS A 138 10.60 -17.85 -5.86
C LYS A 138 12.04 -17.44 -6.11
N GLU A 139 12.46 -17.34 -7.37
CA GLU A 139 13.82 -16.87 -7.74
C GLU A 139 14.07 -15.42 -7.26
N VAL A 140 13.03 -14.59 -7.23
CA VAL A 140 13.11 -13.21 -6.76
C VAL A 140 13.37 -13.17 -5.25
N TRP A 141 12.71 -14.04 -4.48
CA TRP A 141 12.87 -14.14 -3.03
C TRP A 141 14.20 -14.78 -2.62
N GLU A 142 14.69 -15.75 -3.38
CA GLU A 142 16.01 -16.36 -3.18
C GLU A 142 17.16 -15.40 -3.51
N TYR A 143 16.95 -14.42 -4.39
CA TYR A 143 17.93 -13.37 -4.69
C TYR A 143 18.14 -12.39 -3.53
N GLN A 144 17.18 -12.31 -2.60
CA GLN A 144 17.21 -11.35 -1.50
C GLN A 144 18.34 -11.66 -0.51
N LYS A 145 18.94 -10.60 0.05
CA LYS A 145 20.05 -10.65 1.00
C LYS A 145 19.73 -9.73 2.19
N PRO A 146 19.35 -10.30 3.35
CA PRO A 146 19.09 -11.73 3.60
C PRO A 146 17.85 -12.25 2.83
N PRO A 147 17.71 -13.58 2.65
CA PRO A 147 16.52 -14.16 2.04
C PRO A 147 15.25 -13.72 2.79
N LEU A 148 14.23 -13.29 2.03
CA LEU A 148 12.94 -12.90 2.59
C LEU A 148 11.97 -14.07 2.51
N LYS A 149 11.14 -14.23 3.54
CA LYS A 149 10.08 -15.24 3.51
C LYS A 149 8.90 -14.71 2.69
N PRO A 150 8.42 -15.46 1.67
CA PRO A 150 7.25 -15.06 0.90
C PRO A 150 6.00 -14.86 1.77
N GLN A 151 5.89 -15.63 2.85
CA GLN A 151 4.79 -15.52 3.81
C GLN A 151 4.76 -14.17 4.51
N ASP A 152 5.90 -13.65 4.95
CA ASP A 152 5.97 -12.35 5.62
C ASP A 152 5.59 -11.23 4.63
N ILE A 153 5.98 -11.37 3.36
CA ILE A 153 5.60 -10.43 2.29
C ILE A 153 4.08 -10.48 2.04
N ALA A 154 3.52 -11.69 1.91
CA ALA A 154 2.10 -11.90 1.66
C ALA A 154 1.25 -11.33 2.80
N LYS A 155 1.58 -11.66 4.06
CA LYS A 155 0.88 -11.16 5.25
C LYS A 155 0.80 -9.64 5.27
N LEU A 156 1.92 -8.96 5.01
CA LEU A 156 1.97 -7.48 5.01
C LEU A 156 1.27 -6.87 3.80
N ALA A 157 1.29 -7.54 2.65
CA ALA A 157 0.70 -7.06 1.41
C ALA A 157 -0.84 -7.04 1.45
N VAL A 158 -1.48 -7.97 2.17
CA VAL A 158 -2.95 -8.09 2.20
C VAL A 158 -3.59 -7.88 3.57
N GLY A 159 -2.83 -8.03 4.66
CA GLY A 159 -3.30 -7.82 6.03
C GLY A 159 -4.11 -8.98 6.63
N PRO A 160 -4.38 -8.91 7.95
CA PRO A 160 -5.00 -10.01 8.71
C PRO A 160 -6.42 -10.35 8.28
N GLU A 161 -7.22 -9.36 7.88
CA GLU A 161 -8.60 -9.60 7.43
C GLU A 161 -8.68 -10.51 6.19
N LYS A 162 -7.63 -10.49 5.36
CA LYS A 162 -7.56 -11.24 4.09
C LYS A 162 -6.87 -12.59 4.26
N MET A 163 -6.26 -12.85 5.42
CA MET A 163 -5.59 -14.10 5.77
C MET A 163 -6.00 -14.56 7.18
N PRO A 164 -7.30 -14.85 7.43
CA PRO A 164 -7.80 -15.17 8.77
C PRO A 164 -7.26 -16.49 9.36
N GLU A 165 -6.71 -17.37 8.52
CA GLU A 165 -6.11 -18.64 8.92
C GLU A 165 -4.66 -18.48 9.41
N GLU A 166 -4.06 -17.30 9.22
CA GLU A 166 -2.68 -17.01 9.62
C GLU A 166 -2.63 -16.25 10.94
N GLU A 167 -1.66 -16.59 11.79
CA GLU A 167 -1.40 -15.84 13.01
C GLU A 167 -0.55 -14.61 12.69
N PHE A 168 -1.01 -13.42 13.11
CA PHE A 168 -0.27 -12.16 13.00
C PHE A 168 0.23 -11.73 14.38
N SER A 169 1.53 -11.43 14.46
CA SER A 169 2.09 -10.70 15.61
C SER A 169 1.69 -9.23 15.56
N ASP A 170 1.74 -8.54 16.72
CA ASP A 170 1.49 -7.09 16.81
C ASP A 170 2.32 -6.30 15.79
N TRP A 171 3.57 -6.71 15.56
CA TRP A 171 4.46 -6.08 14.61
C TRP A 171 4.01 -6.28 13.16
N GLU A 172 3.62 -7.50 12.77
CA GLU A 172 3.13 -7.77 11.42
C GLU A 172 1.81 -7.04 11.15
N THR A 173 0.91 -7.00 12.13
CA THR A 173 -0.34 -6.23 12.06
C THR A 173 -0.03 -4.76 11.82
N LEU A 174 0.86 -4.16 12.61
CA LEU A 174 1.26 -2.76 12.48
C LEU A 174 1.91 -2.48 11.11
N LEU A 175 2.78 -3.37 10.62
CA LEU A 175 3.38 -3.21 9.30
C LEU A 175 2.37 -3.36 8.16
N SER A 176 1.39 -4.25 8.28
CA SER A 176 0.29 -4.33 7.31
C SER A 176 -0.55 -3.06 7.32
N GLU A 177 -0.76 -2.44 8.49
CA GLU A 177 -1.46 -1.15 8.64
C GLU A 177 -0.72 -0.01 7.92
N ILE A 178 0.62 -0.02 7.86
CA ILE A 178 1.38 0.94 7.06
C ILE A 178 1.03 0.88 5.58
N ILE A 179 0.72 -0.31 5.04
CA ILE A 179 0.43 -0.49 3.61
C ILE A 179 -1.08 -0.33 3.35
N VAL A 180 -1.86 -1.28 3.88
CA VAL A 180 -3.29 -1.44 3.59
C VAL A 180 -4.19 -0.88 4.71
N GLY A 181 -3.61 -0.19 5.68
CA GLY A 181 -4.33 0.31 6.84
C GLY A 181 -5.46 1.27 6.50
N ASP A 182 -6.54 1.10 7.26
CA ASP A 182 -7.83 1.68 6.93
C ASP A 182 -7.97 3.15 7.33
N THR A 183 -6.92 3.73 7.92
CA THR A 183 -6.85 5.16 8.25
C THR A 183 -5.67 5.81 7.51
N PHE A 184 -4.44 5.36 7.79
CA PHE A 184 -3.20 6.01 7.35
C PHE A 184 -2.39 5.20 6.33
N GLY A 185 -2.95 4.15 5.70
CA GLY A 185 -2.20 3.30 4.78
C GLY A 185 -1.54 4.05 3.61
N ALA A 186 -0.31 3.66 3.27
CA ALA A 186 0.47 4.19 2.16
C ALA A 186 -0.24 4.01 0.81
N ASP A 187 -0.97 2.89 0.63
CA ASP A 187 -1.84 2.66 -0.53
C ASP A 187 -2.78 3.85 -0.74
N ARG A 188 -3.52 4.20 0.33
CA ARG A 188 -4.46 5.31 0.31
C ARG A 188 -3.81 6.65 0.04
N MET A 189 -2.70 6.93 0.71
CA MET A 189 -2.02 8.20 0.50
C MET A 189 -1.56 8.36 -0.94
N ASP A 190 -1.00 7.29 -1.54
CA ASP A 190 -0.56 7.34 -2.94
C ASP A 190 -1.75 7.50 -3.89
N TYR A 191 -2.78 6.64 -3.81
CA TYR A 191 -3.85 6.69 -4.80
C TYR A 191 -4.58 8.03 -4.75
N LEU A 192 -4.81 8.64 -3.58
CA LEU A 192 -5.50 9.93 -3.51
C LEU A 192 -4.71 11.04 -4.23
N LEU A 193 -3.40 11.11 -3.98
CA LEU A 193 -2.53 12.10 -4.61
C LEU A 193 -2.41 11.84 -6.12
N ARG A 194 -2.20 10.57 -6.51
CA ARG A 194 -1.97 10.14 -7.90
C ARG A 194 -3.22 10.26 -8.74
N ASP A 195 -4.36 9.81 -8.24
CA ASP A 195 -5.64 9.89 -8.93
C ASP A 195 -6.05 11.34 -9.12
N SER A 196 -5.88 12.18 -8.08
CA SER A 196 -6.15 13.62 -8.17
C SER A 196 -5.31 14.27 -9.26
N TYR A 197 -4.01 13.95 -9.32
CA TYR A 197 -3.10 14.46 -10.33
C TYR A 197 -3.55 14.08 -11.76
N HIS A 198 -3.79 12.79 -12.01
CA HIS A 198 -4.11 12.29 -13.35
C HIS A 198 -5.54 12.65 -13.80
N ALA A 199 -6.50 12.73 -12.87
CA ALA A 199 -7.84 13.21 -13.16
C ALA A 199 -7.90 14.73 -13.37
N GLY A 200 -6.82 15.47 -13.08
CA GLY A 200 -6.76 16.93 -13.23
C GLY A 200 -7.60 17.67 -12.18
N VAL A 201 -7.79 17.07 -11.01
CA VAL A 201 -8.56 17.65 -9.89
C VAL A 201 -7.65 17.95 -8.71
N VAL A 202 -8.12 18.78 -7.76
CA VAL A 202 -7.38 19.11 -6.54
C VAL A 202 -7.90 18.36 -5.31
N TYR A 203 -8.94 17.54 -5.48
CA TYR A 203 -9.68 16.90 -4.40
C TYR A 203 -8.83 15.95 -3.55
N GLY A 204 -7.90 15.20 -4.14
CA GLY A 204 -7.09 14.22 -3.42
C GLY A 204 -5.84 14.79 -2.76
N LYS A 205 -5.64 16.11 -2.78
CA LYS A 205 -4.44 16.76 -2.23
C LYS A 205 -4.58 17.01 -0.73
N PHE A 206 -3.58 16.57 0.03
CA PHE A 206 -3.39 16.87 1.44
C PHE A 206 -1.89 16.85 1.77
N ASP A 207 -1.49 17.42 2.91
CA ASP A 207 -0.09 17.45 3.34
C ASP A 207 0.33 16.10 3.94
N HIS A 208 0.57 15.13 3.06
CA HIS A 208 1.04 13.79 3.42
C HIS A 208 2.44 13.82 4.06
N HIS A 209 3.28 14.81 3.75
CA HIS A 209 4.61 14.94 4.37
C HIS A 209 4.47 15.22 5.87
N ARG A 210 3.66 16.22 6.23
CA ARG A 210 3.39 16.54 7.63
C ARG A 210 2.63 15.42 8.33
N LEU A 211 1.70 14.76 7.64
CA LEU A 211 1.02 13.59 8.20
C LEU A 211 2.03 12.50 8.58
N ILE A 212 2.89 12.11 7.64
CA ILE A 212 3.90 11.06 7.86
C ILE A 212 4.85 11.44 9.00
N ASP A 213 5.31 12.68 9.07
CA ASP A 213 6.20 13.17 10.13
C ASP A 213 5.58 13.07 11.54
N ASN A 214 4.25 13.15 11.63
CA ASN A 214 3.50 13.05 12.89
C ASN A 214 3.00 11.63 13.20
N LEU A 215 3.30 10.62 12.37
CA LEU A 215 2.92 9.23 12.65
C LEU A 215 3.71 8.66 13.83
N ARG A 216 3.05 7.91 14.70
CA ARG A 216 3.62 7.24 15.88
C ARG A 216 3.06 5.84 16.03
N ILE A 217 3.81 4.98 16.71
CA ILE A 217 3.27 3.73 17.25
C ILE A 217 2.60 4.09 18.58
N LEU A 218 1.31 3.82 18.72
CA LEU A 218 0.55 4.09 19.94
C LEU A 218 -0.06 2.78 20.48
N ARG A 219 -0.25 2.72 21.78
CA ARG A 219 -1.04 1.64 22.41
C ARG A 219 -2.51 1.91 22.18
N GLU A 220 -3.27 0.89 21.81
CA GLU A 220 -4.72 1.02 21.66
C GLU A 220 -5.38 1.40 22.99
N PRO A 221 -6.38 2.30 23.01
CA PRO A 221 -7.05 2.71 24.25
C PRO A 221 -7.74 1.56 24.97
N GLU A 222 -8.32 0.63 24.22
CA GLU A 222 -9.15 -0.47 24.72
C GLU A 222 -8.42 -1.83 24.74
N GLY A 223 -7.11 -1.83 24.49
CA GLY A 223 -6.33 -3.07 24.31
C GLY A 223 -4.92 -3.01 24.88
N ASP A 224 -4.17 -4.07 24.65
CA ASP A 224 -2.72 -4.15 24.91
C ASP A 224 -1.89 -4.25 23.63
N HIS A 225 -2.54 -4.03 22.48
CA HIS A 225 -1.92 -4.03 21.16
C HIS A 225 -1.44 -2.63 20.80
N PHE A 226 -0.53 -2.59 19.81
CA PHE A 226 0.00 -1.36 19.25
C PHE A 226 -0.55 -1.15 17.84
N THR A 227 -0.86 0.11 17.52
CA THR A 227 -1.41 0.56 16.24
C THR A 227 -0.72 1.82 15.76
N LEU A 228 -0.95 2.21 14.52
CA LEU A 228 -0.50 3.46 13.95
C LEU A 228 -1.39 4.63 14.42
N GLY A 229 -0.79 5.56 15.13
CA GLY A 229 -1.42 6.80 15.58
C GLY A 229 -0.76 8.04 15.01
N VAL A 230 -1.32 9.20 15.36
CA VAL A 230 -0.83 10.52 14.92
C VAL A 230 -0.74 11.44 16.13
N ASP A 231 0.40 12.14 16.25
CA ASP A 231 0.56 13.23 17.22
C ASP A 231 -0.41 14.39 16.91
N GLU A 232 -0.78 15.18 17.92
CA GLU A 232 -1.71 16.31 17.78
C GLU A 232 -1.31 17.29 16.65
N GLY A 233 0.00 17.45 16.40
CA GLY A 233 0.54 18.29 15.33
C GLY A 233 0.15 17.87 13.90
N GLY A 234 -0.33 16.62 13.72
CA GLY A 234 -0.79 16.04 12.47
C GLY A 234 -2.32 16.00 12.31
N LEU A 235 -3.10 16.42 13.32
CA LEU A 235 -4.57 16.26 13.32
C LEU A 235 -5.25 16.89 12.08
N HIS A 236 -4.85 18.11 11.71
CA HIS A 236 -5.39 18.78 10.52
C HIS A 236 -5.04 18.07 9.21
N CYS A 237 -3.91 17.34 9.17
CA CYS A 237 -3.56 16.52 8.01
C CYS A 237 -4.46 15.28 7.93
N CYS A 238 -4.85 14.70 9.07
CA CYS A 238 -5.83 13.62 9.13
C CYS A 238 -7.21 14.09 8.64
N GLU A 239 -7.67 15.25 9.10
CA GLU A 239 -8.93 15.86 8.63
C GLU A 239 -8.88 16.12 7.11
N ALA A 240 -7.78 16.68 6.62
CA ALA A 240 -7.58 16.91 5.20
C ALA A 240 -7.57 15.62 4.38
N LEU A 241 -6.96 14.55 4.87
CA LEU A 241 -6.98 13.21 4.24
C LEU A 241 -8.42 12.68 4.12
N LEU A 242 -9.23 12.80 5.17
CA LEU A 242 -10.63 12.36 5.16
C LEU A 242 -11.47 13.16 4.16
N LEU A 243 -11.31 14.48 4.13
CA LEU A 243 -11.98 15.34 3.15
C LEU A 243 -11.53 15.01 1.73
N ALA A 244 -10.23 14.78 1.53
CA ALA A 244 -9.67 14.42 0.24
C ALA A 244 -10.29 13.14 -0.30
N ARG A 245 -10.39 12.11 0.56
CA ARG A 245 -11.08 10.86 0.25
C ARG A 245 -12.55 11.11 -0.09
N TYR A 246 -13.28 11.86 0.74
CA TYR A 246 -14.69 12.16 0.49
C TYR A 246 -14.92 12.82 -0.88
N PHE A 247 -14.11 13.80 -1.24
CA PHE A 247 -14.23 14.48 -2.53
C PHE A 247 -13.83 13.58 -3.70
N MET A 248 -12.77 12.78 -3.58
CA MET A 248 -12.38 11.83 -4.63
C MET A 248 -13.48 10.79 -4.90
N TYR A 249 -14.09 10.24 -3.84
CA TYR A 249 -15.20 9.30 -4.00
C TYR A 249 -16.43 9.96 -4.62
N SER A 250 -16.85 11.12 -4.11
CA SER A 250 -18.07 11.78 -4.59
C SER A 250 -17.96 12.34 -6.00
N GLN A 251 -16.79 12.91 -6.36
CA GLN A 251 -16.62 13.61 -7.63
C GLN A 251 -16.04 12.74 -8.74
N VAL A 252 -15.16 11.78 -8.42
CA VAL A 252 -14.43 11.00 -9.43
C VAL A 252 -14.92 9.56 -9.46
N TYR A 253 -14.73 8.80 -8.36
CA TYR A 253 -14.98 7.36 -8.36
C TYR A 253 -16.47 7.01 -8.53
N PHE A 254 -17.37 7.83 -7.98
CA PHE A 254 -18.82 7.69 -8.15
C PHE A 254 -19.43 8.64 -9.17
N HIS A 255 -18.63 9.22 -10.06
CA HIS A 255 -19.14 10.02 -11.17
C HIS A 255 -20.21 9.22 -11.94
N PRO A 256 -21.43 9.77 -12.16
CA PRO A 256 -22.55 8.99 -12.71
C PRO A 256 -22.24 8.29 -14.02
N VAL A 257 -21.59 8.99 -14.96
CA VAL A 257 -21.21 8.43 -16.27
C VAL A 257 -20.18 7.31 -16.12
N ARG A 258 -19.24 7.43 -15.17
CA ARG A 258 -18.23 6.39 -14.91
C ARG A 258 -18.89 5.12 -14.40
N ARG A 259 -19.87 5.25 -13.49
CA ARG A 259 -20.65 4.10 -13.00
C ARG A 259 -21.47 3.41 -14.09
N ILE A 260 -21.95 4.15 -15.10
CA ILE A 260 -22.65 3.56 -16.25
C ILE A 260 -21.72 2.66 -17.06
N TYR A 261 -20.45 3.05 -17.24
CA TYR A 261 -19.45 2.19 -17.90
C TYR A 261 -19.14 0.93 -17.10
N ASP A 262 -19.03 1.02 -15.77
CA ASP A 262 -18.84 -0.17 -14.93
C ASP A 262 -20.02 -1.15 -15.06
N ILE A 263 -21.26 -0.64 -15.20
CA ILE A 263 -22.43 -1.49 -15.44
C ILE A 263 -22.39 -2.13 -16.85
N HIS A 264 -21.95 -1.40 -17.88
CA HIS A 264 -21.82 -1.94 -19.24
C HIS A 264 -20.73 -3.01 -19.40
N LEU A 265 -19.74 -3.02 -18.50
CA LEU A 265 -18.70 -4.05 -18.48
C LEU A 265 -19.18 -5.40 -17.95
N LYS A 266 -20.31 -5.42 -17.23
CA LYS A 266 -20.94 -6.64 -16.70
C LYS A 266 -21.85 -7.28 -17.73
#